data_AF-A0A349XX62-F1
#
_entry.id   AF-A0A349XX62-F1
#
_cell.length_a   1.000
_cell.length_b   1.000
_cell.length_c   1.000
_cell.angle_alpha   90.00
_cell.angle_beta   90.00
_cell.angle_gamma   90.00
#
_symmetry.space_group_name_H-M   'P 1'
#
loop_
_entity.id
_entity.type
_entity.pdbx_description
1 polymer ?
#
loop_
_entity_poly.entity_id
_entity_poly.type
_entity_poly.pdbx_seq_one_letter_code
_entity_poly.pdbx_strand_id
1 'polypeptide(L)'
;GPRDGSREPKGRLSGRASRASANFRETYPAFLALAFGVIMAGDPAGLALTGAWIWLICRVIYIPLYLAGVPYIRSFVWLGSMLGLALMFVVLMF
;
A
#
# COMPACT_ATOMS: atom_id res chain seq x y z
N GLY A 1 1.81 32.60 -4.80
CA GLY A 1 0.37 32.53 -4.48
C GLY A 1 0.12 31.40 -3.49
N PRO A 2 -0.92 31.47 -2.64
CA PRO A 2 -1.18 30.45 -1.62
C PRO A 2 -1.36 29.08 -2.28
N ARG A 3 -0.64 28.08 -1.76
CA ARG A 3 -0.69 26.68 -2.23
C ARG A 3 -2.01 25.99 -1.85
N ASP A 4 -2.70 26.55 -0.86
CA ASP A 4 -3.89 25.98 -0.24
C ASP A 4 -5.14 26.78 -0.62
N GLY A 5 -5.57 26.61 -1.86
CA GLY A 5 -7.01 26.67 -2.13
C GLY A 5 -7.52 25.24 -2.04
N SER A 6 -8.58 24.99 -1.28
CA SER A 6 -9.32 23.72 -1.27
C SER A 6 -9.94 23.48 -2.66
N ARG A 7 -9.09 23.20 -3.65
CA ARG A 7 -9.48 22.84 -5.00
C ARG A 7 -9.88 21.38 -4.92
N GLU A 8 -11.17 21.16 -4.72
CA GLU A 8 -11.71 19.83 -4.87
C GLU A 8 -11.26 19.25 -6.22
N PRO A 9 -10.87 17.96 -6.26
CA PRO A 9 -10.43 17.34 -7.49
C PRO A 9 -11.56 17.39 -8.52
N LYS A 10 -11.45 18.32 -9.49
CA LYS A 10 -12.40 18.45 -10.59
C LYS A 10 -12.06 17.38 -11.64
N GLY A 11 -12.99 16.45 -11.90
CA GLY A 11 -12.83 15.38 -12.89
C GLY A 11 -12.86 13.96 -12.31
N ARG A 12 -13.34 12.99 -13.10
CA ARG A 12 -13.51 11.59 -12.67
C ARG A 12 -12.17 10.94 -12.28
N LEU A 13 -11.09 11.30 -12.97
CA LEU A 13 -9.74 10.77 -12.70
C LEU A 13 -9.14 11.34 -11.41
N SER A 14 -9.32 12.63 -11.14
CA SER A 14 -8.78 13.29 -9.94
C SER A 14 -9.49 12.81 -8.68
N GLY A 15 -10.81 12.55 -8.75
CA GLY A 15 -11.54 11.88 -7.67
C GLY A 15 -11.08 10.43 -7.42
N ARG A 16 -10.74 9.68 -8.49
CA ARG A 16 -10.17 8.33 -8.35
C ARG A 16 -8.76 8.36 -7.74
N ALA A 17 -7.92 9.31 -8.16
CA ALA A 17 -6.57 9.49 -7.61
C ALA A 17 -6.60 9.85 -6.13
N SER A 18 -7.49 10.75 -5.71
CA SER A 18 -7.68 11.10 -4.29
C SER A 18 -8.02 9.88 -3.43
N ARG A 19 -8.97 9.05 -3.88
CA ARG A 19 -9.33 7.81 -3.16
C ARG A 19 -8.22 6.76 -3.18
N ALA A 20 -7.49 6.62 -4.29
CA ALA A 20 -6.33 5.72 -4.35
C ALA A 20 -5.24 6.16 -3.37
N SER A 21 -4.97 7.47 -3.28
CA SER A 21 -4.02 8.05 -2.31
C SER A 21 -4.47 7.86 -0.87
N ALA A 22 -5.75 8.06 -0.57
CA ALA A 22 -6.32 7.80 0.75
C ALA A 22 -6.11 6.32 1.15
N ASN A 23 -6.45 5.37 0.26
CA ASN A 23 -6.28 3.95 0.54
C ASN A 23 -4.81 3.53 0.71
N PHE A 24 -3.89 4.13 -0.04
CA PHE A 24 -2.45 3.90 0.17
C PHE A 24 -2.02 4.33 1.58
N ARG A 25 -2.46 5.51 2.02
CA ARG A 25 -2.12 6.07 3.34
C ARG A 25 -2.71 5.29 4.53
N GLU A 26 -3.77 4.52 4.34
CA GLU A 26 -4.34 3.65 5.41
C GLU A 26 -3.38 2.52 5.81
N THR A 27 -2.56 2.04 4.88
CA THR A 27 -1.74 0.82 5.08
C THR A 27 -0.25 1.10 5.03
N TYR A 28 0.15 2.24 4.47
CA TYR A 28 1.53 2.68 4.41
C TYR A 28 2.20 2.82 5.78
N PRO A 29 1.58 3.42 6.81
CA PRO A 29 2.18 3.48 8.15
C PRO A 29 2.45 2.09 8.75
N ALA A 30 1.54 1.13 8.53
CA ALA A 30 1.72 -0.24 8.98
C ALA A 30 2.91 -0.91 8.26
N PHE A 31 3.02 -0.74 6.94
CA PHE A 31 4.18 -1.22 6.18
C PHE A 31 5.48 -0.65 6.71
N LEU A 32 5.56 0.66 6.96
CA LEU A 32 6.76 1.30 7.49
C LEU A 32 7.14 0.76 8.87
N ALA A 33 6.17 0.62 9.78
CA ALA A 33 6.40 0.08 11.12
C ALA A 33 6.93 -1.36 11.06
N LEU A 34 6.32 -2.21 10.22
CA LEU A 34 6.74 -3.60 10.06
C LEU A 34 8.12 -3.71 9.40
N ALA A 35 8.37 -2.95 8.33
CA ALA A 35 9.66 -2.95 7.64
C ALA A 35 10.78 -2.51 8.59
N PHE A 36 10.56 -1.44 9.34
CA PHE A 36 11.52 -0.98 10.34
C PHE A 36 11.73 -2.00 11.45
N GLY A 37 10.65 -2.61 11.97
CA GLY A 37 10.72 -3.65 13.00
C GLY A 37 11.54 -4.86 12.56
N VAL A 38 11.34 -5.35 11.34
CA VAL A 38 12.10 -6.48 10.77
C VAL A 38 13.60 -6.14 10.63
N ILE A 39 13.93 -4.92 10.18
CA ILE A 39 15.32 -4.47 10.09
C ILE A 39 15.96 -4.43 11.48
N MET A 40 15.26 -3.91 12.49
CA MET A 40 15.74 -3.85 13.86
C MET A 40 15.91 -5.23 14.50
N ALA A 41 15.06 -6.19 14.14
CA ALA A 41 15.12 -7.57 14.60
C ALA A 41 16.32 -8.36 14.01
N GLY A 42 17.01 -7.82 12.99
CA GLY A 42 18.21 -8.42 12.43
C GLY A 42 17.96 -9.53 11.39
N ASP A 43 16.71 -9.73 10.92
CA ASP A 43 16.38 -10.67 9.83
C ASP A 43 15.77 -9.96 8.61
N PRO A 44 16.55 -9.19 7.85
CA PRO A 44 16.05 -8.52 6.64
C PRO A 44 15.95 -9.45 5.42
N ALA A 45 16.32 -10.74 5.52
CA ALA A 45 16.54 -11.61 4.36
C ALA A 45 15.60 -12.83 4.24
N GLY A 46 14.60 -12.97 5.13
CA GLY A 46 13.66 -14.09 5.14
C GLY A 46 12.27 -13.81 4.56
N LEU A 47 11.27 -14.49 5.12
CA LEU A 47 9.87 -14.40 4.71
C LEU A 47 9.29 -12.97 4.82
N ALA A 48 9.81 -12.16 5.74
CA ALA A 48 9.43 -10.76 5.87
C ALA A 48 9.82 -9.93 4.64
N LEU A 49 10.98 -10.21 4.03
CA LEU A 49 11.39 -9.55 2.79
C LEU A 49 10.44 -9.91 1.65
N THR A 50 10.04 -11.18 1.55
CA THR A 50 9.01 -11.62 0.58
C THR A 50 7.69 -10.89 0.82
N GLY A 51 7.24 -10.79 2.07
CA GLY A 51 6.04 -10.02 2.44
C GLY A 51 6.14 -8.55 2.04
N ALA A 52 7.30 -7.93 2.23
CA ALA A 52 7.55 -6.55 1.85
C ALA A 52 7.47 -6.33 0.33
N TRP A 53 8.08 -7.24 -0.45
CA TRP A 53 7.99 -7.21 -1.92
C TRP A 53 6.57 -7.44 -2.43
N ILE A 54 5.84 -8.39 -1.85
CA ILE A 54 4.43 -8.63 -2.18
C ILE A 54 3.62 -7.35 -1.97
N TRP A 55 3.75 -6.71 -0.79
CA TRP A 55 3.03 -5.47 -0.51
C TRP A 55 3.38 -4.38 -1.52
N LEU A 56 4.67 -4.17 -1.79
CA LEU A 56 5.15 -3.12 -2.69
C LEU A 56 4.64 -3.30 -4.12
N ILE A 57 4.80 -4.51 -4.69
CA ILE A 57 4.35 -4.83 -6.05
C ILE A 57 2.83 -4.68 -6.16
N CYS A 58 2.08 -5.21 -5.18
CA CYS A 58 0.64 -5.04 -5.15
C CYS A 58 0.24 -3.56 -5.12
N ARG A 59 0.93 -2.69 -4.37
CA ARG A 59 0.62 -1.25 -4.33
C ARG A 59 0.90 -0.54 -5.65
N VAL A 60 2.01 -0.88 -6.30
CA VAL A 60 2.36 -0.35 -7.62
C VAL A 60 1.31 -0.74 -8.66
N ILE A 61 0.77 -1.97 -8.61
CA ILE A 61 -0.29 -2.44 -9.51
C ILE A 61 -1.67 -1.87 -9.13
N TYR A 62 -1.95 -1.71 -7.84
CA TYR A 62 -3.25 -1.25 -7.34
C TYR A 62 -3.59 0.17 -7.81
N ILE A 63 -2.61 1.07 -7.85
CA ILE A 63 -2.80 2.47 -8.26
C ILE A 63 -3.33 2.58 -9.70
N PRO A 64 -2.66 2.04 -10.75
CA PRO A 64 -3.17 2.11 -12.12
C PRO A 64 -4.51 1.38 -12.28
N LEU A 65 -4.72 0.23 -11.61
CA LEU A 65 -6.03 -0.44 -11.62
C LEU A 65 -7.15 0.43 -11.03
N TYR A 66 -6.87 1.16 -9.96
CA TYR A 66 -7.82 2.09 -9.34
C TYR A 66 -8.15 3.25 -10.27
N LEU A 67 -7.13 3.84 -10.91
CA LEU A 67 -7.30 4.96 -11.84
C LEU A 67 -8.08 4.55 -13.09
N ALA A 68 -7.76 3.38 -13.67
CA ALA A 68 -8.50 2.78 -14.78
C ALA A 68 -9.94 2.40 -14.39
N GLY A 69 -10.17 2.09 -13.11
CA GLY A 69 -11.48 1.73 -12.59
C GLY A 69 -11.87 0.29 -12.90
N VAL A 70 -10.89 -0.61 -12.90
CA VAL A 70 -11.09 -2.06 -13.11
C VAL A 70 -11.54 -2.70 -11.79
N PRO A 71 -12.83 -3.06 -11.63
CA PRO A 71 -13.32 -3.69 -10.41
C PRO A 71 -12.80 -5.14 -10.29
N TYR A 72 -12.96 -5.74 -9.10
CA TYR A 72 -12.54 -7.11 -8.74
C TYR A 72 -11.03 -7.37 -8.73
N ILE A 73 -10.32 -7.18 -9.85
CA ILE A 73 -8.85 -7.38 -9.93
C ILE A 73 -8.16 -6.48 -8.91
N ARG A 74 -8.61 -5.23 -8.81
CA ARG A 74 -8.15 -4.29 -7.78
C ARG A 74 -8.31 -4.84 -6.36
N SER A 75 -9.42 -5.53 -6.07
CA SER A 75 -9.67 -6.10 -4.74
C SER A 75 -8.75 -7.28 -4.45
N PHE A 76 -8.50 -8.15 -5.44
CA PHE A 76 -7.52 -9.24 -5.31
C PHE A 76 -6.11 -8.71 -5.06
N VAL A 77 -5.68 -7.68 -5.79
CA VAL A 77 -4.37 -7.04 -5.58
C VAL A 77 -4.29 -6.40 -4.19
N TRP A 78 -5.39 -5.80 -3.69
CA TRP A 78 -5.43 -5.27 -2.33
C TRP A 78 -5.29 -6.38 -1.27
N LEU A 79 -5.98 -7.51 -1.45
CA LEU A 79 -5.84 -8.68 -0.56
C LEU A 79 -4.41 -9.23 -0.58
N GLY A 80 -3.78 -9.30 -1.77
CA GLY A 80 -2.36 -9.64 -1.88
C GLY A 80 -1.46 -8.72 -1.07
N SER A 81 -1.73 -7.40 -1.09
CA SER A 81 -0.99 -6.46 -0.24
C SER A 81 -1.20 -6.73 1.25
N MET A 82 -2.42 -7.08 1.68
CA MET A 82 -2.69 -7.41 3.09
C MET A 82 -1.98 -8.69 3.52
N LEU A 83 -1.91 -9.68 2.63
CA LEU A 83 -1.11 -10.89 2.87
C LEU A 83 0.37 -10.55 3.05
N GLY A 84 0.93 -9.64 2.24
CA GLY A 84 2.30 -9.16 2.41
C GLY A 84 2.57 -8.57 3.80
N LEU A 85 1.65 -7.72 4.31
CA LEU A 85 1.75 -7.19 5.68
C LEU A 85 1.61 -8.28 6.74
N ALA A 86 0.69 -9.23 6.55
CA ALA A 86 0.50 -10.34 7.48
C ALA A 86 1.75 -11.22 7.59
N LEU A 87 2.44 -11.50 6.47
CA LEU A 87 3.70 -12.24 6.46
C LEU A 87 4.79 -11.52 7.24
N MET A 88 4.96 -10.21 7.03
CA MET A 88 5.92 -9.40 7.79
C MET A 88 5.59 -9.39 9.29
N PHE A 89 4.31 -9.28 9.64
CA PHE A 89 3.87 -9.30 11.02
C PHE A 89 4.14 -10.64 11.70
N VAL A 90 3.85 -11.76 11.04
CA VAL A 90 4.11 -13.11 11.57
C VAL A 90 5.59 -13.28 11.90
N VAL A 91 6.50 -12.91 11.00
CA VAL A 91 7.95 -13.01 11.23
C VAL A 91 8.43 -12.12 12.38
N LEU A 92 7.77 -10.98 12.63
CA LEU A 92 8.14 -10.11 13.74
C LEU A 92 7.66 -10.64 15.10
N MET A 93 6.59 -11.44 15.13
CA MET A 93 5.98 -11.94 16.35
C MET A 93 6.48 -13.32 16.79
N PHE A 94 7.09 -14.08 15.88
CA PHE A 94 7.49 -15.48 16.09
C PHE A 94 8.90 -15.72 15.54
#